data_AF-A0A954TKB8-F1
#
_entry.id   AF-A0A954TKB8-F1
#
_cell.length_a   1.000
_cell.length_b   1.000
_cell.length_c   1.000
_cell.angle_alpha   90.00
_cell.angle_beta   90.00
_cell.angle_gamma   90.00
#
_symmetry.space_group_name_H-M   'P 1'
#
loop_
_entity.id
_entity.type
_entity.pdbx_description
1 polymer ?
#
loop_
_entity_poly.entity_id
_entity_poly.type
_entity_poly.pdbx_seq_one_letter_code
_entity_poly.pdbx_strand_id
1 'polypeptide(L)'
;MKPYLAILIDSFWETVGNKVLWALLLGWSLLLLGLAPFGFISERNFLLSSADITDRGRLVESLAKATQGKGSLAVQAVASHLDEKFRQRLAQTLAGQDSQGQRRITARDLALALNGAIEADELYSDSAFPSAKRRQQTLLPLIEMPRQSMSADELQELNRHLLQLAFPLELRPSRGEQLWIGYAGFKIGEPLSFTRKQIKQFYEPVLLGMIIKLGLGVLAVFVAIVVTSPIIPDTFRSGSLHLLLSKPISRMWLYLFKFLGGCFFVCVNISFVLLGLFVIAGLRFEIWNTGLLACIPLLMFVFLIFYSISALVGLLWGNAIVSVVACLVFWLFCFALGFLHDALLPQVEVWPQIRRIRSIAGELLTVNEKGEFNVWNERFSIWQPALEAEGRRQARTYGPLYLAPQQTIVSKSFHRGSFGRLETSDRKLALIPLGKTREGDSAEPQQLADESPQTVAEARITPVWMSDVGPDLPQQLFNIVEFDDSLLAICRGGLYLLNSDKLELVQATQQGLWGLQLPWLSPSAFENIAPP
;
A
#
# COMPACT_ATOMS: atom_id res chain seq x y z
N MET A 1 -24.49 -4.89 -51.83
CA MET A 1 -23.65 -5.27 -50.67
C MET A 1 -22.42 -6.11 -51.04
N LYS A 2 -22.52 -7.09 -51.97
CA LYS A 2 -21.36 -7.91 -52.43
C LYS A 2 -20.10 -7.14 -52.88
N PRO A 3 -20.16 -6.01 -53.64
CA PRO A 3 -18.95 -5.30 -54.06
C PRO A 3 -18.24 -4.58 -52.91
N TYR A 4 -18.98 -4.10 -51.91
CA TYR A 4 -18.43 -3.45 -50.73
C TYR A 4 -17.76 -4.43 -49.76
N LEU A 5 -18.35 -5.62 -49.61
CA LEU A 5 -17.73 -6.70 -48.84
C LEU A 5 -16.42 -7.18 -49.49
N ALA A 6 -16.38 -7.24 -50.83
CA ALA A 6 -15.18 -7.56 -51.57
C ALA A 6 -14.07 -6.51 -51.35
N ILE A 7 -14.40 -5.20 -51.34
CA ILE A 7 -13.44 -4.13 -51.04
C ILE A 7 -12.90 -4.23 -49.60
N LEU A 8 -13.75 -4.61 -48.64
CA LEU A 8 -13.32 -4.80 -47.25
C LEU A 8 -12.41 -6.03 -47.10
N ILE A 9 -12.72 -7.14 -47.78
CA ILE A 9 -11.87 -8.33 -47.82
C ILE A 9 -10.55 -8.05 -48.54
N ASP A 10 -10.59 -7.31 -49.64
CA ASP A 10 -9.40 -6.95 -50.42
C ASP A 10 -8.50 -6.00 -49.62
N SER A 11 -9.09 -5.00 -48.95
CA SER A 11 -8.37 -4.13 -48.01
C SER A 11 -7.80 -4.90 -46.81
N PHE A 12 -8.50 -5.94 -46.34
CA PHE A 12 -8.01 -6.83 -45.29
C PHE A 12 -6.79 -7.61 -45.76
N TRP A 13 -6.83 -8.22 -46.94
CA TRP A 13 -5.69 -8.97 -47.48
C TRP A 13 -4.51 -8.06 -47.84
N GLU A 14 -4.79 -6.85 -48.34
CA GLU A 14 -3.79 -5.79 -48.53
C GLU A 14 -3.11 -5.43 -47.19
N THR A 15 -3.89 -5.38 -46.11
CA THR A 15 -3.39 -5.11 -44.75
C THR A 15 -2.60 -6.29 -44.17
N VAL A 16 -3.02 -7.54 -44.43
CA VAL A 16 -2.32 -8.76 -44.00
C VAL A 16 -1.01 -8.98 -44.78
N GLY A 17 -0.98 -8.58 -46.05
CA GLY A 17 0.23 -8.59 -46.89
C GLY A 17 1.22 -7.48 -46.55
N ASN A 18 0.87 -6.55 -45.64
CA ASN A 18 1.73 -5.45 -45.27
C ASN A 18 2.90 -5.92 -44.38
N LYS A 19 4.13 -5.64 -44.82
CA LYS A 19 5.37 -5.91 -44.07
C LYS A 19 5.36 -5.27 -42.68
N VAL A 20 4.68 -4.12 -42.54
CA VAL A 20 4.57 -3.41 -41.26
C VAL A 20 3.79 -4.21 -40.21
N LEU A 21 2.75 -4.95 -40.63
CA LEU A 21 2.00 -5.84 -39.71
C LEU A 21 2.91 -6.90 -39.12
N TRP A 22 3.64 -7.60 -40.00
CA TRP A 22 4.53 -8.69 -39.60
C TRP A 22 5.72 -8.19 -38.78
N ALA A 23 6.28 -7.04 -39.12
CA ALA A 23 7.33 -6.40 -38.31
C ALA A 23 6.82 -6.06 -36.90
N LEU A 24 5.60 -5.55 -36.78
CA LEU A 24 4.99 -5.25 -35.48
C LEU A 24 4.73 -6.52 -34.66
N LEU A 25 4.13 -7.54 -35.28
CA LEU A 25 3.87 -8.83 -34.63
C LEU A 25 5.17 -9.50 -34.18
N LEU A 26 6.23 -9.41 -34.98
CA LEU A 26 7.55 -9.92 -34.61
C LEU A 26 8.15 -9.13 -33.45
N GLY A 27 8.01 -7.80 -33.45
CA GLY A 27 8.40 -6.93 -32.33
C GLY A 27 7.66 -7.30 -31.04
N TRP A 28 6.34 -7.49 -31.11
CA TRP A 28 5.53 -7.96 -29.99
C TRP A 28 5.92 -9.37 -29.54
N SER A 29 6.23 -10.27 -30.47
CA SER A 29 6.70 -11.62 -30.16
C SER A 29 8.04 -11.58 -29.42
N LEU A 30 8.97 -10.72 -29.84
CA LEU A 30 10.27 -10.56 -29.17
C LEU A 30 10.12 -9.95 -27.77
N LEU A 31 9.21 -8.99 -27.61
CA LEU A 31 8.85 -8.43 -26.31
C LEU A 31 8.24 -9.49 -25.38
N LEU A 32 7.27 -10.27 -25.88
CA LEU A 32 6.64 -11.36 -25.14
C LEU A 32 7.65 -12.45 -24.79
N LEU A 33 8.55 -12.80 -25.71
CA LEU A 33 9.64 -13.75 -25.48
C LEU A 33 10.61 -13.24 -24.41
N GLY A 34 10.89 -11.94 -24.37
CA GLY A 34 11.68 -11.31 -23.32
C GLY A 34 11.01 -11.33 -21.95
N LEU A 35 9.68 -11.26 -21.89
CA LEU A 35 8.88 -11.33 -20.66
C LEU A 35 8.58 -12.77 -20.20
N ALA A 36 8.46 -13.72 -21.13
CA ALA A 36 8.20 -15.13 -20.83
C ALA A 36 9.12 -15.78 -19.76
N PRO A 37 10.44 -15.53 -19.75
CA PRO A 37 11.32 -16.07 -18.73
C PRO A 37 11.11 -15.47 -17.34
N PHE A 38 10.41 -14.34 -17.21
CA PHE A 38 10.07 -13.74 -15.93
C PHE A 38 9.01 -14.59 -15.20
N GLY A 39 9.20 -14.83 -13.91
CA GLY A 39 8.28 -15.66 -13.13
C GLY A 39 8.62 -15.73 -11.66
N PHE A 40 7.76 -16.37 -10.88
CA PHE A 40 8.03 -16.65 -9.48
C PHE A 40 8.67 -18.02 -9.33
N ILE A 41 9.77 -18.08 -8.58
CA ILE A 41 10.40 -19.34 -8.18
C ILE A 41 10.08 -19.52 -6.70
N SER A 42 9.32 -20.57 -6.38
CA SER A 42 9.03 -20.96 -5.01
C SER A 42 9.99 -22.08 -4.63
N GLU A 43 10.76 -21.87 -3.58
CA GLU A 43 11.69 -22.87 -3.06
C GLU A 43 11.44 -23.02 -1.56
N ARG A 44 11.58 -24.25 -1.07
CA ARG A 44 11.65 -24.48 0.37
C ARG A 44 12.98 -23.93 0.83
N ASN A 45 12.92 -22.83 1.56
CA ASN A 45 14.09 -22.20 2.12
C ASN A 45 13.73 -21.67 3.51
N PHE A 46 14.53 -22.07 4.49
CA PHE A 46 14.33 -21.74 5.90
C PHE A 46 15.29 -20.63 6.36
N LEU A 47 16.16 -20.13 5.48
CA LEU A 47 17.02 -18.99 5.75
C LEU A 47 16.20 -17.72 6.02
N LEU A 48 16.76 -16.80 6.81
CA LEU A 48 16.20 -15.50 7.09
C LEU A 48 16.47 -14.51 5.96
N SER A 49 15.44 -13.71 5.65
CA SER A 49 15.53 -12.51 4.84
C SER A 49 15.51 -11.25 5.72
N SER A 50 15.96 -10.13 5.18
CA SER A 50 15.87 -8.81 5.81
C SER A 50 14.43 -8.48 6.25
N ALA A 51 13.44 -9.03 5.55
CA ALA A 51 12.03 -8.80 5.80
C ALA A 51 11.38 -9.75 6.83
N ASP A 52 12.13 -10.72 7.36
CA ASP A 52 11.69 -11.58 8.47
C ASP A 52 11.94 -10.95 9.85
N ILE A 53 12.73 -9.87 9.89
CA ILE A 53 13.06 -9.12 11.10
C ILE A 53 11.98 -8.05 11.32
N THR A 54 11.29 -8.14 12.46
CA THR A 54 10.21 -7.22 12.84
C THR A 54 10.72 -6.05 13.67
N ASP A 55 11.55 -6.33 14.69
CA ASP A 55 12.15 -5.32 15.56
C ASP A 55 13.67 -5.47 15.58
N ARG A 56 14.32 -4.69 14.72
CA ARG A 56 15.78 -4.67 14.58
C ARG A 56 16.48 -4.20 15.86
N GLY A 57 15.89 -3.23 16.57
CA GLY A 57 16.53 -2.64 17.76
C GLY A 57 16.63 -3.65 18.89
N ARG A 58 15.51 -4.30 19.21
CA ARG A 58 15.45 -5.34 20.24
C ARG A 58 16.29 -6.56 19.89
N LEU A 59 16.30 -6.97 18.62
CA LEU A 59 17.10 -8.10 18.16
C LEU A 59 18.61 -7.85 18.33
N VAL A 60 19.10 -6.65 17.97
CA VAL A 60 20.50 -6.27 18.20
C VAL A 60 20.83 -6.24 19.69
N GLU A 61 19.96 -5.64 20.51
CA GLU A 61 20.18 -5.52 21.95
C GLU A 61 20.24 -6.88 22.65
N SER A 62 19.32 -7.79 22.31
CA SER A 62 19.26 -9.14 22.86
C SER A 62 20.48 -9.98 22.45
N LEU A 63 20.87 -9.93 21.18
CA LEU A 63 22.08 -10.61 20.69
C LEU A 63 23.34 -10.05 21.33
N ALA A 64 23.44 -8.72 21.45
CA ALA A 64 24.59 -8.09 22.09
C ALA A 64 24.68 -8.50 23.57
N LYS A 65 23.56 -8.53 24.32
CA LYS A 65 23.54 -9.00 25.72
C LYS A 65 23.99 -10.45 25.83
N ALA A 66 23.58 -11.29 24.88
CA ALA A 66 23.97 -12.69 24.82
C ALA A 66 25.46 -12.91 24.58
N THR A 67 26.14 -12.05 23.81
CA THR A 67 27.61 -12.12 23.67
C THR A 67 28.36 -11.89 24.99
N GLN A 68 27.74 -11.23 25.97
CA GLN A 68 28.28 -11.04 27.33
C GLN A 68 27.81 -12.11 28.32
N GLY A 69 27.18 -13.19 27.86
CA GLY A 69 26.62 -14.25 28.72
C GLY A 69 25.36 -13.83 29.50
N LYS A 70 24.69 -12.74 29.08
CA LYS A 70 23.44 -12.26 29.68
C LYS A 70 22.24 -12.60 28.80
N GLY A 71 21.10 -12.91 29.41
CA GLY A 71 19.86 -13.25 28.69
C GLY A 71 19.57 -14.75 28.69
N SER A 72 18.56 -15.16 27.92
CA SER A 72 18.13 -16.56 27.84
C SER A 72 19.22 -17.47 27.26
N LEU A 73 19.34 -18.70 27.77
CA LEU A 73 20.28 -19.71 27.29
C LEU A 73 20.09 -20.01 25.78
N ALA A 74 18.85 -19.94 25.29
CA ALA A 74 18.54 -20.08 23.87
C ALA A 74 19.19 -18.98 23.01
N VAL A 75 19.17 -17.74 23.49
CA VAL A 75 19.74 -16.58 22.78
C VAL A 75 21.27 -16.64 22.83
N GLN A 76 21.84 -17.11 23.94
CA GLN A 76 23.28 -17.34 24.07
C GLN A 76 23.78 -18.44 23.12
N ALA A 77 23.04 -19.54 23.01
CA ALA A 77 23.33 -20.60 22.05
C ALA A 77 23.31 -20.08 20.60
N VAL A 78 22.31 -19.27 20.22
CA VAL A 78 22.31 -18.65 18.87
C VAL A 78 23.49 -17.70 18.70
N ALA A 79 23.82 -16.91 19.73
CA ALA A 79 24.90 -15.94 19.65
C ALA A 79 26.29 -16.60 19.49
N SER A 80 26.53 -17.79 20.06
CA SER A 80 27.81 -18.49 19.91
C SER A 80 28.09 -18.98 18.49
N HIS A 81 27.05 -19.22 17.68
CA HIS A 81 27.19 -19.62 16.28
C HIS A 81 27.29 -18.44 15.30
N LEU A 82 27.28 -17.20 15.80
CA LEU A 82 27.53 -16.03 14.97
C LEU A 82 29.02 -15.89 14.65
N ASP A 83 29.31 -15.35 13.46
CA ASP A 83 30.66 -14.98 13.05
C ASP A 83 31.37 -14.11 14.11
N GLU A 84 32.64 -14.41 14.38
CA GLU A 84 33.46 -13.71 15.38
C GLU A 84 33.50 -12.19 15.12
N LYS A 85 33.66 -11.80 13.84
CA LYS A 85 33.63 -10.40 13.42
C LYS A 85 32.30 -9.72 13.71
N PHE A 86 31.18 -10.45 13.62
CA PHE A 86 29.85 -9.90 13.90
C PHE A 86 29.60 -9.79 15.41
N ARG A 87 30.04 -10.79 16.20
CA ARG A 87 30.00 -10.74 17.67
C ARG A 87 30.77 -9.55 18.24
N GLN A 88 31.96 -9.25 17.70
CA GLN A 88 32.74 -8.07 18.10
C GLN A 88 32.00 -6.76 17.80
N ARG A 89 31.34 -6.63 16.64
CA ARG A 89 30.51 -5.46 16.32
C ARG A 89 29.32 -5.31 17.27
N LEU A 90 28.66 -6.42 17.64
CA LEU A 90 27.56 -6.42 18.62
C LEU A 90 28.03 -5.97 20.01
N ALA A 91 29.20 -6.45 20.45
CA ALA A 91 29.78 -6.06 21.74
C ALA A 91 30.13 -4.57 21.79
N GLN A 92 30.66 -4.02 20.70
CA GLN A 92 30.94 -2.58 20.56
C GLN A 92 29.66 -1.73 20.63
N THR A 93 28.53 -2.25 20.14
CA THR A 93 27.25 -1.52 20.16
C THR A 93 26.71 -1.33 21.58
N LEU A 94 26.94 -2.29 22.49
CA LEU A 94 26.54 -2.21 23.89
C LEU A 94 27.44 -1.29 24.73
N ALA A 95 28.71 -1.15 24.37
CA ALA A 95 29.69 -0.36 25.13
C ALA A 95 29.46 1.16 25.02
N GLY A 96 28.46 1.61 24.25
CA GLY A 96 28.11 3.04 24.12
C GLY A 96 29.19 3.89 23.46
N GLN A 97 30.26 3.29 22.93
CA GLN A 97 31.40 3.99 22.31
C GLN A 97 31.08 4.57 20.92
N ASP A 98 29.85 4.37 20.43
CA ASP A 98 29.46 4.63 19.05
C ASP A 98 28.24 5.56 18.97
N SER A 99 28.41 6.82 19.39
CA SER A 99 27.37 7.86 19.24
C SER A 99 27.03 8.17 17.77
N GLN A 100 27.85 7.69 16.80
CA GLN A 100 27.55 7.69 15.37
C GLN A 100 27.30 6.27 14.77
N GLY A 101 27.52 5.19 15.54
CA GLY A 101 27.46 3.78 15.11
C GLY A 101 26.06 3.19 14.97
N GLN A 102 25.03 4.00 15.19
CA GLN A 102 23.70 3.71 14.64
C GLN A 102 23.70 3.70 13.09
N ARG A 103 24.81 4.11 12.44
CA ARG A 103 25.22 3.58 11.14
C ARG A 103 25.81 2.17 11.30
N ARG A 104 25.16 1.08 10.93
CA ARG A 104 23.78 0.75 10.56
C ARG A 104 23.86 -0.76 10.46
N ILE A 105 23.80 -1.52 11.56
CA ILE A 105 23.59 -2.97 11.41
C ILE A 105 22.26 -3.08 10.68
N THR A 106 22.31 -3.43 9.40
CA THR A 106 21.11 -3.47 8.56
C THR A 106 20.35 -4.75 8.86
N ALA A 107 19.06 -4.76 8.52
CA ALA A 107 18.28 -6.00 8.60
C ALA A 107 18.92 -7.11 7.73
N ARG A 108 19.55 -6.72 6.61
CA ARG A 108 20.30 -7.65 5.75
C ARG A 108 21.53 -8.23 6.46
N ASP A 109 22.32 -7.41 7.15
CA ASP A 109 23.49 -7.91 7.90
C ASP A 109 23.09 -8.87 9.02
N LEU A 110 21.99 -8.59 9.72
CA LEU A 110 21.45 -9.48 10.76
C LEU A 110 20.92 -10.79 10.19
N ALA A 111 20.19 -10.72 9.08
CA ALA A 111 19.69 -11.91 8.41
C ALA A 111 20.86 -12.80 7.95
N LEU A 112 21.88 -12.21 7.33
CA LEU A 112 23.09 -12.94 6.92
C LEU A 112 23.83 -13.56 8.11
N ALA A 113 23.99 -12.83 9.21
CA ALA A 113 24.66 -13.34 10.40
C ALA A 113 23.88 -14.48 11.07
N LEU A 114 22.55 -14.35 11.19
CA LEU A 114 21.69 -15.39 11.75
C LEU A 114 21.56 -16.61 10.83
N ASN A 115 21.71 -16.45 9.52
CA ASN A 115 21.74 -17.57 8.58
C ASN A 115 22.92 -18.52 8.85
N GLY A 116 24.07 -17.99 9.30
CA GLY A 116 25.18 -18.82 9.76
C GLY A 116 24.81 -19.74 10.94
N ALA A 117 23.92 -19.28 11.84
CA ALA A 117 23.40 -20.11 12.93
C ALA A 117 22.32 -21.11 12.45
N ILE A 118 21.60 -20.80 11.35
CA ILE A 118 20.62 -21.72 10.75
C ILE A 118 21.33 -22.87 10.01
N GLU A 119 22.47 -22.59 9.39
CA GLU A 119 23.28 -23.58 8.66
C GLU A 119 24.20 -24.40 9.58
N ALA A 120 24.29 -24.08 10.87
CA ALA A 120 25.17 -24.78 11.81
C ALA A 120 24.69 -26.21 12.09
N ASP A 121 25.62 -27.18 12.05
CA ASP A 121 25.33 -28.61 12.24
C ASP A 121 24.69 -28.92 13.60
N GLU A 122 25.07 -28.18 14.64
CA GLU A 122 24.61 -28.38 16.02
C GLU A 122 24.22 -27.07 16.71
N LEU A 123 22.95 -26.65 16.59
CA LEU A 123 22.39 -25.54 17.36
C LEU A 123 21.58 -26.00 18.58
N TYR A 124 21.03 -27.22 18.54
CA TYR A 124 20.14 -27.74 19.58
C TYR A 124 20.92 -28.28 20.79
N SER A 125 20.56 -27.82 21.98
CA SER A 125 20.92 -28.48 23.24
C SER A 125 19.72 -28.48 24.20
N ASP A 126 19.57 -29.55 24.97
CA ASP A 126 18.44 -29.73 25.88
C ASP A 126 18.39 -28.66 27.00
N SER A 127 19.58 -28.18 27.39
CA SER A 127 19.74 -27.10 28.37
C SER A 127 19.39 -25.72 27.80
N ALA A 128 19.74 -25.44 26.53
CA ALA A 128 19.44 -24.15 25.91
C ALA A 128 17.99 -24.03 25.44
N PHE A 129 17.36 -25.13 25.02
CA PHE A 129 16.01 -25.15 24.46
C PHE A 129 15.04 -26.11 25.19
N PRO A 130 14.77 -25.88 26.50
CA PRO A 130 13.95 -26.80 27.31
C PRO A 130 12.48 -26.90 26.85
N SER A 131 11.98 -25.88 26.14
CA SER A 131 10.61 -25.84 25.60
C SER A 131 10.47 -26.50 24.23
N ALA A 132 11.56 -26.84 23.55
CA ALA A 132 11.52 -27.38 22.18
C ALA A 132 10.84 -28.76 22.12
N LYS A 133 11.16 -29.66 23.06
CA LYS A 133 10.53 -30.99 23.18
C LYS A 133 9.02 -30.92 23.50
N ARG A 134 8.50 -29.81 24.01
CA ARG A 134 7.05 -29.65 24.27
C ARG A 134 6.25 -29.41 22.98
N ARG A 135 6.89 -29.02 21.87
CA ARG A 135 6.22 -28.76 20.58
C ARG A 135 6.14 -30.03 19.73
N GLN A 136 5.25 -30.93 20.14
CA GLN A 136 5.05 -32.28 19.59
C GLN A 136 4.78 -32.32 18.08
N GLN A 137 4.10 -31.31 17.53
CA GLN A 137 3.69 -31.32 16.11
C GLN A 137 4.74 -30.79 15.12
N THR A 138 5.74 -30.04 15.58
CA THR A 138 6.65 -29.29 14.67
C THR A 138 8.13 -29.57 14.93
N LEU A 139 8.55 -29.69 16.19
CA LEU A 139 9.97 -29.79 16.55
C LEU A 139 10.37 -31.20 17.01
N LEU A 140 9.48 -31.90 17.70
CA LEU A 140 9.75 -33.25 18.22
C LEU A 140 10.19 -34.26 17.13
N PRO A 141 9.54 -34.37 15.96
CA PRO A 141 9.97 -35.33 14.94
C PRO A 141 11.35 -34.99 14.34
N LEU A 142 11.70 -33.70 14.28
CA LEU A 142 12.99 -33.23 13.76
C LEU A 142 14.13 -33.39 14.78
N ILE A 143 13.82 -33.31 16.08
CA ILE A 143 14.78 -33.51 17.17
C ILE A 143 15.08 -35.00 17.39
N GLU A 144 14.09 -35.87 17.19
CA GLU A 144 14.22 -37.33 17.34
C GLU A 144 14.93 -38.00 16.16
N MET A 145 15.02 -37.32 15.01
CA MET A 145 15.70 -37.84 13.82
C MET A 145 17.23 -37.81 14.01
N PRO A 146 17.96 -38.90 13.68
CA PRO A 146 19.41 -38.90 13.73
C PRO A 146 20.02 -37.84 12.80
N ARG A 147 20.98 -37.06 13.30
CA ARG A 147 21.65 -35.98 12.55
C ARG A 147 22.25 -36.44 11.21
N GLN A 148 22.76 -37.68 11.16
CA GLN A 148 23.39 -38.26 9.97
C GLN A 148 22.39 -38.63 8.86
N SER A 149 21.09 -38.73 9.19
CA SER A 149 20.02 -39.00 8.22
C SER A 149 19.24 -37.75 7.82
N MET A 150 19.48 -36.60 8.44
CA MET A 150 18.78 -35.35 8.13
C MET A 150 19.31 -34.77 6.82
N SER A 151 18.40 -34.36 5.94
CA SER A 151 18.74 -33.51 4.81
C SER A 151 19.10 -32.09 5.28
N ALA A 152 19.83 -31.34 4.45
CA ALA A 152 20.19 -29.96 4.75
C ALA A 152 18.94 -29.08 5.01
N ASP A 153 17.86 -29.30 4.26
CA ASP A 153 16.61 -28.55 4.40
C ASP A 153 15.92 -28.83 5.75
N GLU A 154 15.89 -30.09 6.19
CA GLU A 154 15.32 -30.48 7.50
C GLU A 154 16.15 -29.93 8.67
N LEU A 155 17.47 -29.85 8.51
CA LEU A 155 18.36 -29.24 9.50
C LEU A 155 18.11 -27.72 9.61
N GLN A 156 17.99 -27.04 8.47
CA GLN A 156 17.65 -25.61 8.45
C GLN A 156 16.24 -25.37 9.02
N GLU A 157 15.27 -26.24 8.74
CA GLU A 157 13.92 -26.17 9.33
C GLU A 157 13.97 -26.24 10.86
N LEU A 158 14.68 -27.23 11.40
CA LEU A 158 14.88 -27.40 12.83
C LEU A 158 15.52 -26.14 13.44
N ASN A 159 16.66 -25.71 12.91
CA ASN A 159 17.40 -24.57 13.43
C ASN A 159 16.58 -23.28 13.32
N ARG A 160 15.83 -23.10 12.24
CA ARG A 160 14.94 -21.93 12.06
C ARG A 160 13.82 -21.88 13.10
N HIS A 161 13.27 -23.02 13.49
CA HIS A 161 12.27 -23.12 14.55
C HIS A 161 12.86 -22.88 15.94
N LEU A 162 14.08 -23.35 16.21
CA LEU A 162 14.81 -23.04 17.44
C LEU A 162 15.10 -21.53 17.55
N LEU A 163 15.49 -20.92 16.43
CA LEU A 163 15.76 -19.49 16.37
C LEU A 163 14.48 -18.66 16.59
N GLN A 164 13.32 -19.15 16.13
CA GLN A 164 12.02 -18.56 16.47
C GLN A 164 11.65 -18.71 17.96
N LEU A 165 12.07 -19.79 18.63
CA LEU A 165 11.89 -19.94 20.08
C LEU A 165 12.75 -18.94 20.85
N ALA A 166 13.97 -18.66 20.37
CA ALA A 166 14.86 -17.67 20.97
C ALA A 166 14.34 -16.23 20.80
N PHE A 167 13.72 -15.92 19.66
CA PHE A 167 13.27 -14.57 19.29
C PHE A 167 11.80 -14.53 18.81
N PRO A 168 10.83 -14.74 19.71
CA PRO A 168 9.42 -14.87 19.33
C PRO A 168 8.77 -13.54 18.89
N LEU A 169 9.27 -12.40 19.34
CA LEU A 169 8.71 -11.07 19.04
C LEU A 169 9.49 -10.35 17.94
N GLU A 170 10.78 -10.64 17.82
CA GLU A 170 11.70 -9.98 16.91
C GLU A 170 11.70 -10.61 15.52
N LEU A 171 11.40 -11.91 15.42
CA LEU A 171 11.38 -12.64 14.15
C LEU A 171 9.98 -13.12 13.78
N ARG A 172 9.70 -13.11 12.47
CA ARG A 172 8.49 -13.71 11.93
C ARG A 172 8.55 -15.24 11.99
N PRO A 173 7.39 -15.92 12.12
CA PRO A 173 7.33 -17.37 12.03
C PRO A 173 7.86 -17.87 10.69
N SER A 174 8.58 -19.00 10.72
CA SER A 174 9.01 -19.70 9.50
C SER A 174 7.80 -20.06 8.65
N ARG A 175 7.84 -19.71 7.36
CA ARG A 175 6.76 -20.04 6.41
C ARG A 175 7.10 -21.25 5.54
N GLY A 176 8.34 -21.76 5.62
CA GLY A 176 8.82 -22.92 4.85
C GLY A 176 8.87 -22.72 3.33
N GLU A 177 8.45 -21.57 2.82
CA GLU A 177 8.47 -21.22 1.41
C GLU A 177 8.92 -19.76 1.26
N GLN A 178 9.99 -19.55 0.49
CA GLN A 178 10.43 -18.23 0.08
C GLN A 178 10.18 -18.04 -1.42
N LEU A 179 9.62 -16.88 -1.76
CA LEU A 179 9.29 -16.54 -3.13
C LEU A 179 10.37 -15.65 -3.72
N TRP A 180 10.98 -16.09 -4.80
CA TRP A 180 11.98 -15.32 -5.52
C TRP A 180 11.40 -14.75 -6.82
N ILE A 181 11.83 -13.54 -7.16
CA ILE A 181 11.65 -13.03 -8.51
C ILE A 181 12.72 -13.68 -9.38
N GLY A 182 12.29 -14.45 -10.37
CA GLY A 182 13.16 -15.15 -11.29
C GLY A 182 13.14 -14.55 -12.69
N TYR A 183 14.29 -14.55 -13.36
CA TYR A 183 14.38 -14.34 -14.80
C TYR A 183 15.14 -15.51 -15.42
N ALA A 184 14.51 -16.24 -16.33
CA ALA A 184 15.10 -17.36 -17.06
C ALA A 184 15.68 -18.44 -16.14
N GLY A 185 15.08 -18.63 -14.95
CA GLY A 185 15.54 -19.59 -13.93
C GLY A 185 16.58 -19.02 -12.96
N PHE A 186 17.14 -17.83 -13.21
CA PHE A 186 18.03 -17.14 -12.28
C PHE A 186 17.22 -16.38 -11.23
N LYS A 187 17.61 -16.53 -9.96
CA LYS A 187 17.03 -15.81 -8.82
C LYS A 187 17.62 -14.39 -8.81
N ILE A 188 16.75 -13.37 -8.87
CA ILE A 188 17.15 -11.96 -8.85
C ILE A 188 16.76 -11.36 -7.50
N GLY A 189 17.74 -10.74 -6.84
CA GLY A 189 17.51 -9.94 -5.64
C GLY A 189 17.41 -10.76 -4.34
N GLU A 190 16.56 -10.31 -3.42
CA GLU A 190 16.27 -10.98 -2.15
C GLU A 190 14.91 -11.68 -2.20
N PRO A 191 14.68 -12.74 -1.40
CA PRO A 191 13.40 -13.41 -1.35
C PRO A 191 12.32 -12.46 -0.83
N LEU A 192 11.19 -12.45 -1.51
CA LEU A 192 10.03 -11.65 -1.16
C LEU A 192 9.41 -12.17 0.14
N SER A 193 9.05 -11.25 1.03
CA SER A 193 8.45 -11.54 2.34
C SER A 193 6.97 -11.91 2.30
N PHE A 194 6.40 -12.11 1.11
CA PHE A 194 4.97 -12.35 0.91
C PHE A 194 4.77 -13.74 0.37
N THR A 195 3.78 -14.44 0.94
CA THR A 195 3.38 -15.76 0.43
C THR A 195 2.65 -15.59 -0.89
N ARG A 196 2.74 -16.60 -1.77
CA ARG A 196 2.02 -16.64 -3.04
C ARG A 196 0.53 -16.31 -2.91
N LYS A 197 -0.11 -16.76 -1.82
CA LYS A 197 -1.51 -16.44 -1.48
C LYS A 197 -1.75 -14.96 -1.20
N GLN A 198 -0.83 -14.28 -0.50
CA GLN A 198 -0.92 -12.85 -0.23
C GLN A 198 -0.75 -12.02 -1.50
N ILE A 199 0.10 -12.49 -2.42
CA ILE A 199 0.26 -11.84 -3.73
C ILE A 199 -1.04 -11.93 -4.54
N LYS A 200 -1.66 -13.11 -4.61
CA LYS A 200 -2.96 -13.28 -5.30
C LYS A 200 -4.06 -12.41 -4.67
N GLN A 201 -4.15 -12.35 -3.34
CA GLN A 201 -5.26 -11.66 -2.66
C GLN A 201 -5.11 -10.13 -2.60
N PHE A 202 -3.88 -9.60 -2.47
CA PHE A 202 -3.66 -8.16 -2.25
C PHE A 202 -2.91 -7.46 -3.38
N TYR A 203 -1.97 -8.15 -4.03
CA TYR A 203 -1.08 -7.53 -5.01
C TYR A 203 -1.55 -7.68 -6.45
N GLU A 204 -2.30 -8.74 -6.78
CA GLU A 204 -2.90 -8.89 -8.11
C GLU A 204 -3.67 -7.64 -8.56
N PRO A 205 -4.61 -7.06 -7.79
CA PRO A 205 -5.35 -5.88 -8.23
C PRO A 205 -4.48 -4.62 -8.36
N VAL A 206 -3.43 -4.48 -7.54
CA VAL A 206 -2.55 -3.30 -7.54
C VAL A 206 -1.49 -3.38 -8.63
N LEU A 207 -0.84 -4.53 -8.78
CA LEU A 207 0.19 -4.76 -9.79
C LEU A 207 -0.41 -4.76 -11.19
N LEU A 208 -1.56 -5.43 -11.41
CA LEU A 208 -2.32 -5.27 -12.65
C LEU A 208 -2.73 -3.82 -12.83
N GLY A 209 -3.27 -3.17 -11.80
CA GLY A 209 -3.67 -1.77 -11.87
C GLY A 209 -2.53 -0.85 -12.33
N MET A 210 -1.30 -1.08 -11.86
CA MET A 210 -0.12 -0.32 -12.24
C MET A 210 0.36 -0.65 -13.66
N ILE A 211 0.41 -1.92 -14.05
CA ILE A 211 0.79 -2.35 -15.42
C ILE A 211 -0.20 -1.81 -16.45
N ILE A 212 -1.51 -1.85 -16.12
CA ILE A 212 -2.60 -1.37 -16.96
C ILE A 212 -2.61 0.16 -17.02
N LYS A 213 -2.46 0.87 -15.90
CA LYS A 213 -2.49 2.34 -15.85
C LYS A 213 -1.22 3.00 -16.39
N LEU A 214 -0.03 2.46 -16.11
CA LEU A 214 1.23 3.18 -16.29
C LEU A 214 2.05 2.72 -17.51
N GLY A 215 1.92 1.47 -17.96
CA GLY A 215 2.93 0.88 -18.86
C GLY A 215 2.41 0.37 -20.20
N LEU A 216 1.48 -0.58 -20.19
CA LEU A 216 1.20 -1.36 -21.41
C LEU A 216 0.13 -0.72 -22.31
N GLY A 217 -0.94 -0.17 -21.72
CA GLY A 217 -2.05 0.40 -22.49
C GLY A 217 -1.66 1.66 -23.27
N VAL A 218 -1.01 2.62 -22.61
CA VAL A 218 -0.57 3.88 -23.22
C VAL A 218 0.48 3.63 -24.31
N LEU A 219 1.50 2.82 -24.01
CA LEU A 219 2.56 2.52 -24.97
C LEU A 219 2.02 1.74 -26.18
N ALA A 220 1.17 0.73 -25.98
CA ALA A 220 0.59 -0.05 -27.07
C ALA A 220 -0.29 0.81 -27.98
N VAL A 221 -1.14 1.66 -27.42
CA VAL A 221 -1.99 2.58 -28.20
C VAL A 221 -1.14 3.61 -28.94
N PHE A 222 -0.09 4.15 -28.30
CA PHE A 222 0.81 5.11 -28.93
C PHE A 222 1.56 4.51 -30.13
N VAL A 223 2.16 3.33 -29.94
CA VAL A 223 2.83 2.59 -31.03
C VAL A 223 1.84 2.29 -32.16
N ALA A 224 0.61 1.88 -31.82
CA ALA A 224 -0.44 1.62 -32.80
C ALA A 224 -0.81 2.86 -33.63
N ILE A 225 -0.90 4.04 -33.01
CA ILE A 225 -1.18 5.31 -33.70
C ILE A 225 -0.03 5.69 -34.64
N VAL A 226 1.22 5.60 -34.18
CA VAL A 226 2.40 5.92 -35.00
C VAL A 226 2.43 5.05 -36.26
N VAL A 227 2.14 3.77 -36.10
CA VAL A 227 2.14 2.79 -37.19
C VAL A 227 0.97 2.97 -38.15
N THR A 228 -0.19 3.41 -37.66
CA THR A 228 -1.39 3.60 -38.49
C THR A 228 -1.50 5.01 -39.10
N SER A 229 -0.79 5.99 -38.56
CA SER A 229 -0.81 7.37 -39.06
C SER A 229 -0.55 7.53 -40.57
N PRO A 230 0.35 6.79 -41.24
CA PRO A 230 0.55 6.94 -42.69
C PRO A 230 -0.61 6.39 -43.55
N ILE A 231 -1.43 5.46 -43.04
CA ILE A 231 -2.42 4.73 -43.84
C ILE A 231 -3.39 5.66 -44.58
N ILE A 232 -3.91 6.68 -43.89
CA ILE A 232 -4.87 7.63 -44.45
C ILE A 232 -4.19 8.66 -45.35
N PRO A 233 -3.21 9.46 -44.91
CA PRO A 233 -2.57 10.47 -45.74
C PRO A 233 -1.91 9.90 -47.01
N ASP A 234 -1.32 8.70 -46.96
CA ASP A 234 -0.72 8.08 -48.15
C ASP A 234 -1.78 7.62 -49.17
N THR A 235 -2.95 7.21 -48.70
CA THR A 235 -4.07 6.83 -49.59
C THR A 235 -4.65 8.04 -50.32
N PHE A 236 -4.63 9.23 -49.70
CA PHE A 236 -5.20 10.46 -50.27
C PHE A 236 -4.17 11.36 -50.97
N ARG A 237 -2.90 10.93 -51.09
CA ARG A 237 -1.90 11.61 -51.93
C ARG A 237 -2.22 11.44 -53.41
N SER A 238 -2.04 12.51 -54.17
CA SER A 238 -2.55 12.74 -55.53
C SER A 238 -2.09 11.74 -56.61
N GLY A 239 -1.16 10.82 -56.34
CA GLY A 239 -0.64 9.84 -57.31
C GLY A 239 -1.43 8.54 -57.43
N SER A 240 -2.04 8.04 -56.35
CA SER A 240 -2.78 6.75 -56.30
C SER A 240 -4.29 6.93 -56.48
N LEU A 241 -4.81 8.09 -56.08
CA LEU A 241 -6.24 8.43 -56.14
C LEU A 241 -6.77 8.42 -57.59
N HIS A 242 -5.97 8.89 -58.56
CA HIS A 242 -6.35 8.95 -59.97
C HIS A 242 -6.46 7.57 -60.65
N LEU A 243 -5.75 6.55 -60.16
CA LEU A 243 -5.84 5.17 -60.67
C LEU A 243 -7.06 4.44 -60.09
N LEU A 244 -7.40 4.69 -58.82
CA LEU A 244 -8.57 4.12 -58.15
C LEU A 244 -9.90 4.79 -58.57
N LEU A 245 -9.89 6.07 -58.95
CA LEU A 245 -11.06 6.82 -59.42
C LEU A 245 -11.49 6.49 -60.86
N SER A 246 -10.79 5.59 -61.56
CA SER A 246 -11.27 5.02 -62.83
C SER A 246 -12.52 4.14 -62.65
N LYS A 247 -12.84 3.75 -61.40
CA LYS A 247 -14.09 3.12 -60.98
C LYS A 247 -14.91 4.09 -60.12
N PRO A 248 -16.25 4.16 -60.28
CA PRO A 248 -17.10 5.08 -59.52
C PRO A 248 -17.25 4.59 -58.07
N ILE A 249 -16.26 4.91 -57.23
CA ILE A 249 -16.26 4.64 -55.78
C ILE A 249 -16.44 5.96 -55.05
N SER A 250 -17.38 6.00 -54.09
CA SER A 250 -17.67 7.20 -53.31
C SER A 250 -16.55 7.47 -52.29
N ARG A 251 -16.07 8.72 -52.24
CA ARG A 251 -14.94 9.17 -51.40
C ARG A 251 -15.14 8.90 -49.91
N MET A 252 -16.37 9.04 -49.42
CA MET A 252 -16.75 8.76 -48.03
C MET A 252 -16.59 7.28 -47.66
N TRP A 253 -16.97 6.38 -48.56
CA TRP A 253 -16.84 4.94 -48.32
C TRP A 253 -15.38 4.50 -48.38
N LEU A 254 -14.58 5.08 -49.28
CA LEU A 254 -13.14 4.82 -49.33
C LEU A 254 -12.45 5.22 -48.02
N TYR A 255 -12.78 6.40 -47.48
CA TYR A 255 -12.32 6.83 -46.16
C TYR A 255 -12.73 5.86 -45.05
N LEU A 256 -14.02 5.50 -44.99
CA LEU A 256 -14.54 4.63 -43.93
C LEU A 256 -13.93 3.23 -43.97
N PHE A 257 -13.71 2.66 -45.15
CA PHE A 257 -13.08 1.35 -45.29
C PHE A 257 -11.60 1.36 -44.92
N LYS A 258 -10.83 2.40 -45.27
CA LYS A 258 -9.43 2.52 -44.83
C LYS A 258 -9.33 2.81 -43.33
N PHE A 259 -10.27 3.58 -42.78
CA PHE A 259 -10.38 3.75 -41.34
C PHE A 259 -10.65 2.41 -40.64
N LEU A 260 -11.63 1.63 -41.11
CA LEU A 260 -11.93 0.29 -40.56
C LEU A 260 -10.75 -0.68 -40.71
N GLY A 261 -10.02 -0.61 -41.83
CA GLY A 261 -8.81 -1.41 -42.05
C GLY A 261 -7.72 -1.12 -41.02
N GLY A 262 -7.49 0.16 -40.69
CA GLY A 262 -6.59 0.55 -39.60
C GLY A 262 -7.06 0.06 -38.22
N CYS A 263 -8.36 0.14 -37.93
CA CYS A 263 -8.93 -0.41 -36.70
C CYS A 263 -8.74 -1.93 -36.61
N PHE A 264 -8.96 -2.66 -37.70
CA PHE A 264 -8.78 -4.11 -37.74
C PHE A 264 -7.30 -4.49 -37.53
N PHE A 265 -6.39 -3.80 -38.20
CA PHE A 265 -4.93 -3.97 -38.03
C PHE A 265 -4.54 -3.88 -36.54
N VAL A 266 -5.02 -2.84 -35.84
CA VAL A 266 -4.69 -2.64 -34.43
C VAL A 266 -5.41 -3.65 -33.53
N CYS A 267 -6.64 -4.03 -33.84
CA CYS A 267 -7.38 -5.05 -33.11
C CYS A 267 -6.61 -6.38 -33.05
N VAL A 268 -6.04 -6.83 -34.18
CA VAL A 268 -5.22 -8.04 -34.24
C VAL A 268 -3.97 -7.92 -33.36
N ASN A 269 -3.27 -6.78 -33.42
CA ASN A 269 -2.05 -6.56 -32.64
C ASN A 269 -2.33 -6.49 -31.12
N ILE A 270 -3.34 -5.71 -30.71
CA ILE A 270 -3.73 -5.61 -29.30
C ILE A 270 -4.17 -6.97 -28.77
N SER A 271 -4.98 -7.71 -29.55
CA SER A 271 -5.41 -9.06 -29.18
C SER A 271 -4.22 -9.99 -29.03
N PHE A 272 -3.25 -9.95 -29.95
CA PHE A 272 -2.04 -10.77 -29.89
C PHE A 272 -1.21 -10.49 -28.62
N VAL A 273 -0.95 -9.22 -28.31
CA VAL A 273 -0.17 -8.82 -27.13
C VAL A 273 -0.87 -9.20 -25.83
N LEU A 274 -2.17 -8.92 -25.73
CA LEU A 274 -2.93 -9.21 -24.50
C LEU A 274 -3.17 -10.71 -24.31
N LEU A 275 -3.42 -11.48 -25.38
CA LEU A 275 -3.49 -12.95 -25.29
C LEU A 275 -2.13 -13.54 -24.90
N GLY A 276 -1.04 -13.05 -25.50
CA GLY A 276 0.31 -13.47 -25.13
C GLY A 276 0.62 -13.20 -23.67
N LEU A 277 0.29 -11.99 -23.18
CA LEU A 277 0.46 -11.64 -21.78
C LEU A 277 -0.45 -12.46 -20.87
N PHE A 278 -1.70 -12.73 -21.26
CA PHE A 278 -2.62 -13.58 -20.52
C PHE A 278 -2.08 -15.01 -20.36
N VAL A 279 -1.54 -15.58 -21.43
CA VAL A 279 -0.93 -16.92 -21.39
C VAL A 279 0.33 -16.92 -20.53
N ILE A 280 1.21 -15.92 -20.65
CA ILE A 280 2.42 -15.80 -19.81
C ILE A 280 2.02 -15.62 -18.33
N ALA A 281 1.03 -14.77 -18.05
CA ALA A 281 0.48 -14.55 -16.70
C ALA A 281 -0.10 -15.85 -16.11
N GLY A 282 -0.90 -16.56 -16.88
CA GLY A 282 -1.50 -17.84 -16.48
C GLY A 282 -0.45 -18.93 -16.22
N LEU A 283 0.53 -19.08 -17.12
CA LEU A 283 1.54 -20.14 -17.04
C LEU A 283 2.63 -19.86 -16.00
N ARG A 284 3.12 -18.61 -15.89
CA ARG A 284 4.27 -18.26 -15.02
C ARG A 284 3.84 -17.78 -13.64
N PHE A 285 2.70 -17.11 -13.55
CA PHE A 285 2.22 -16.52 -12.30
C PHE A 285 1.03 -17.27 -11.70
N GLU A 286 0.42 -18.21 -12.45
CA GLU A 286 -0.87 -18.84 -12.12
C GLU A 286 -1.96 -17.82 -11.80
N ILE A 287 -1.92 -16.69 -12.52
CA ILE A 287 -2.90 -15.62 -12.45
C ILE A 287 -3.71 -15.68 -13.74
N TRP A 288 -4.91 -16.27 -13.64
CA TRP A 288 -5.87 -16.36 -14.74
C TRP A 288 -6.90 -15.26 -14.60
N ASN A 289 -6.49 -14.02 -14.86
CA ASN A 289 -7.36 -12.86 -14.73
C ASN A 289 -8.06 -12.54 -16.05
N THR A 290 -9.38 -12.77 -16.11
CA THR A 290 -10.20 -12.47 -17.29
C THR A 290 -10.35 -10.97 -17.55
N GLY A 291 -10.10 -10.12 -16.55
CA GLY A 291 -10.03 -8.67 -16.71
C GLY A 291 -8.96 -8.21 -17.68
N LEU A 292 -7.89 -9.00 -17.87
CA LEU A 292 -6.86 -8.72 -18.86
C LEU A 292 -7.39 -8.87 -20.30
N LEU A 293 -8.33 -9.79 -20.55
CA LEU A 293 -9.02 -9.90 -21.84
C LEU A 293 -10.06 -8.79 -22.03
N ALA A 294 -10.72 -8.36 -20.94
CA ALA A 294 -11.64 -7.21 -20.98
C ALA A 294 -10.91 -5.89 -21.33
N CYS A 295 -9.58 -5.85 -21.22
CA CYS A 295 -8.78 -4.73 -21.70
C CYS A 295 -8.71 -4.64 -23.23
N ILE A 296 -8.97 -5.73 -23.98
CA ILE A 296 -8.96 -5.71 -25.45
C ILE A 296 -9.99 -4.70 -26.00
N PRO A 297 -11.30 -4.80 -25.69
CA PRO A 297 -12.28 -3.84 -26.18
C PRO A 297 -12.05 -2.43 -25.63
N LEU A 298 -11.53 -2.30 -24.40
CA LEU A 298 -11.22 -1.01 -23.79
C LEU A 298 -10.09 -0.30 -24.53
N LEU A 299 -8.97 -0.97 -24.79
CA LEU A 299 -7.85 -0.40 -25.55
C LEU A 299 -8.23 -0.13 -27.01
N MET A 300 -9.07 -0.98 -27.60
CA MET A 300 -9.63 -0.73 -28.94
C MET A 300 -10.46 0.55 -28.94
N PHE A 301 -11.32 0.75 -27.94
CA PHE A 301 -12.12 1.97 -27.80
C PHE A 301 -11.26 3.22 -27.62
N VAL A 302 -10.25 3.16 -26.75
CA VAL A 302 -9.29 4.26 -26.57
C VAL A 302 -8.55 4.55 -27.88
N PHE A 303 -8.04 3.52 -28.56
CA PHE A 303 -7.41 3.67 -29.87
C PHE A 303 -8.35 4.32 -30.88
N LEU A 304 -9.63 3.92 -30.93
CA LEU A 304 -10.62 4.46 -31.86
C LEU A 304 -10.81 5.98 -31.70
N ILE A 305 -10.83 6.48 -30.45
CA ILE A 305 -10.94 7.92 -30.17
C ILE A 305 -9.73 8.67 -30.72
N PHE A 306 -8.53 8.22 -30.39
CA PHE A 306 -7.28 8.86 -30.83
C PHE A 306 -7.08 8.74 -32.35
N TYR A 307 -7.39 7.58 -32.91
CA TYR A 307 -7.29 7.32 -34.34
C TYR A 307 -8.30 8.15 -35.14
N SER A 308 -9.48 8.47 -34.61
CA SER A 308 -10.44 9.37 -35.27
C SER A 308 -9.87 10.78 -35.48
N ILE A 309 -9.14 11.30 -34.50
CA ILE A 309 -8.48 12.62 -34.59
C ILE A 309 -7.28 12.55 -35.54
N SER A 310 -6.45 11.52 -35.38
CA SER A 310 -5.31 11.23 -36.25
C SER A 310 -5.73 11.11 -37.73
N ALA A 311 -6.82 10.40 -37.99
CA ALA A 311 -7.43 10.19 -39.30
C ALA A 311 -7.95 11.49 -39.91
N LEU A 312 -8.67 12.31 -39.12
CA LEU A 312 -9.19 13.59 -39.57
C LEU A 312 -8.08 14.55 -39.97
N VAL A 313 -7.04 14.67 -39.13
CA VAL A 313 -5.88 15.53 -39.42
C VAL A 313 -5.10 15.00 -40.62
N GLY A 314 -4.93 13.67 -40.73
CA GLY A 314 -4.29 13.03 -41.88
C GLY A 314 -5.03 13.28 -43.19
N LEU A 315 -6.37 13.31 -43.15
CA LEU A 315 -7.20 13.65 -44.31
C LEU A 315 -7.09 15.12 -44.71
N LEU A 316 -7.09 16.05 -43.73
CA LEU A 316 -7.06 17.48 -43.99
C LEU A 316 -5.70 17.97 -44.52
N TRP A 317 -4.60 17.47 -43.94
CA TRP A 317 -3.25 17.94 -44.27
C TRP A 317 -2.46 17.02 -45.22
N GLY A 318 -2.87 15.77 -45.43
CA GLY A 318 -2.17 14.82 -46.32
C GLY A 318 -0.76 14.43 -45.85
N ASN A 319 -0.43 14.68 -44.58
CA ASN A 319 0.88 14.41 -43.99
C ASN A 319 0.76 13.56 -42.72
N ALA A 320 1.41 12.39 -42.72
CA ALA A 320 1.46 11.47 -41.58
C ALA A 320 2.08 12.12 -40.34
N ILE A 321 3.13 12.94 -40.50
CA ILE A 321 3.80 13.56 -39.34
C ILE A 321 2.84 14.49 -38.59
N VAL A 322 2.04 15.28 -39.32
CA VAL A 322 1.07 16.22 -38.73
C VAL A 322 -0.03 15.46 -37.99
N SER A 323 -0.46 14.32 -38.54
CA SER A 323 -1.43 13.41 -37.94
C SER A 323 -0.93 12.83 -36.60
N VAL A 324 0.32 12.35 -36.52
CA VAL A 324 0.92 11.90 -35.25
C VAL A 324 1.02 13.03 -34.23
N VAL A 325 1.53 14.20 -34.64
CA VAL A 325 1.74 15.35 -33.74
C VAL A 325 0.41 15.83 -33.16
N ALA A 326 -0.63 15.94 -33.98
CA ALA A 326 -1.96 16.35 -33.51
C ALA A 326 -2.53 15.36 -32.48
N CYS A 327 -2.32 14.06 -32.71
CA CYS A 327 -2.73 13.04 -31.74
C CYS A 327 -1.97 13.16 -30.42
N LEU A 328 -0.68 13.48 -30.44
CA LEU A 328 0.14 13.69 -29.25
C LEU A 328 -0.30 14.94 -28.47
N VAL A 329 -0.63 16.04 -29.17
CA VAL A 329 -1.18 17.25 -28.55
C VAL A 329 -2.52 16.98 -27.89
N PHE A 330 -3.41 16.24 -28.56
CA PHE A 330 -4.70 15.85 -27.98
C PHE A 330 -4.51 14.95 -26.75
N TRP A 331 -3.57 14.00 -26.80
CA TRP A 331 -3.22 13.19 -25.65
C TRP A 331 -2.72 14.02 -24.47
N LEU A 332 -1.83 14.98 -24.71
CA LEU A 332 -1.32 15.92 -23.69
C LEU A 332 -2.46 16.73 -23.07
N PHE A 333 -3.42 17.18 -23.88
CA PHE A 333 -4.59 17.92 -23.41
C PHE A 333 -5.47 17.07 -22.49
N CYS A 334 -5.79 15.83 -22.89
CA CYS A 334 -6.54 14.89 -22.06
C CYS A 334 -5.80 14.55 -20.75
N PHE A 335 -4.47 14.38 -20.83
CA PHE A 335 -3.64 14.14 -19.65
C PHE A 335 -3.65 15.35 -18.71
N ALA A 336 -3.52 16.57 -19.23
CA ALA A 336 -3.58 17.79 -18.45
C ALA A 336 -4.95 17.95 -17.75
N LEU A 337 -6.06 17.63 -18.44
CA LEU A 337 -7.40 17.62 -17.84
C LEU A 337 -7.52 16.58 -16.73
N GLY A 338 -7.02 15.36 -16.94
CA GLY A 338 -7.01 14.32 -15.91
C GLY A 338 -6.16 14.70 -14.71
N PHE A 339 -4.97 15.23 -14.93
CA PHE A 339 -4.10 15.75 -13.87
C PHE A 339 -4.76 16.90 -13.11
N LEU A 340 -5.41 17.83 -13.82
CA LEU A 340 -6.12 18.94 -13.21
C LEU A 340 -7.30 18.46 -12.37
N HIS A 341 -8.07 17.50 -12.87
CA HIS A 341 -9.15 16.85 -12.12
C HIS A 341 -8.61 16.18 -10.85
N ASP A 342 -7.56 15.36 -10.95
CA ASP A 342 -6.99 14.65 -9.79
C ASP A 342 -6.32 15.60 -8.78
N ALA A 343 -5.77 16.73 -9.24
CA ALA A 343 -5.20 17.77 -8.37
C ALA A 343 -6.27 18.64 -7.70
N LEU A 344 -7.38 18.93 -8.40
CA LEU A 344 -8.46 19.78 -7.90
C LEU A 344 -9.48 19.01 -7.06
N LEU A 345 -9.77 17.74 -7.33
CA LEU A 345 -10.76 16.96 -6.55
C LEU A 345 -10.47 16.96 -5.04
N PRO A 346 -9.22 16.74 -4.55
CA PRO A 346 -8.93 16.84 -3.12
C PRO A 346 -9.15 18.25 -2.53
N GLN A 347 -9.22 19.29 -3.36
CA GLN A 347 -9.46 20.67 -2.94
C GLN A 347 -10.93 21.09 -3.09
N VAL A 348 -11.64 20.55 -4.09
CA VAL A 348 -13.02 20.93 -4.45
C VAL A 348 -14.05 19.98 -3.83
N GLU A 349 -13.77 18.67 -3.80
CA GLU A 349 -14.62 17.65 -3.15
C GLU A 349 -14.43 17.64 -1.62
N VAL A 350 -13.52 18.47 -1.12
CA VAL A 350 -13.44 18.83 0.30
C VAL A 350 -13.94 20.25 0.53
N TRP A 351 -15.14 20.55 0.02
CA TRP A 351 -16.02 21.26 0.93
C TRP A 351 -16.42 20.26 2.00
N PRO A 352 -16.01 20.48 3.25
CA PRO A 352 -16.23 19.52 4.30
C PRO A 352 -17.77 19.38 4.45
N GLN A 353 -18.36 18.33 3.85
CA GLN A 353 -19.78 18.01 3.97
C GLN A 353 -20.06 17.56 5.40
N ILE A 354 -20.86 18.36 6.09
CA ILE A 354 -21.28 18.06 7.46
C ILE A 354 -22.05 16.74 7.46
N ARG A 355 -21.46 15.69 8.03
CA ARG A 355 -22.07 14.35 8.05
C ARG A 355 -23.00 14.16 9.24
N ARG A 356 -22.69 14.82 10.36
CA ARG A 356 -23.45 14.75 11.61
C ARG A 356 -23.46 16.10 12.29
N ILE A 357 -24.62 16.47 12.84
CA ILE A 357 -24.81 17.60 13.73
C ILE A 357 -25.33 17.04 15.06
N ARG A 358 -24.65 17.30 16.18
CA ARG A 358 -25.14 16.98 17.53
C ARG A 358 -25.06 18.22 18.40
N SER A 359 -26.05 18.41 19.27
CA SER A 359 -25.97 19.36 20.37
C SER A 359 -25.36 18.63 21.57
N ILE A 360 -24.25 19.12 22.11
CA ILE A 360 -23.56 18.55 23.28
C ILE A 360 -23.29 19.70 24.26
N ALA A 361 -23.73 19.54 25.51
CA ALA A 361 -23.57 20.55 26.56
C ALA A 361 -24.06 21.97 26.22
N GLY A 362 -25.02 22.11 25.29
CA GLY A 362 -25.57 23.39 24.85
C GLY A 362 -24.88 24.01 23.63
N GLU A 363 -23.77 23.43 23.15
CA GLU A 363 -23.09 23.86 21.93
C GLU A 363 -23.46 22.95 20.74
N LEU A 364 -23.60 23.55 19.56
CA LEU A 364 -23.82 22.82 18.32
C LEU A 364 -22.48 22.37 17.74
N LEU A 365 -22.29 21.06 17.62
CA LEU A 365 -21.10 20.44 17.02
C LEU A 365 -21.44 19.77 15.71
N THR A 366 -20.52 19.93 14.76
CA THR A 366 -20.58 19.25 13.46
C THR A 366 -19.34 18.41 13.24
N VAL A 367 -19.52 17.32 12.50
CA VAL A 367 -18.43 16.42 12.14
C VAL A 367 -18.27 16.35 10.63
N ASN A 368 -17.04 16.68 10.24
CA ASN A 368 -16.31 16.33 9.03
C ASN A 368 -16.62 14.97 8.36
N GLU A 369 -16.69 14.82 7.03
CA GLU A 369 -16.26 13.58 6.36
C GLU A 369 -14.78 13.26 6.66
N LYS A 370 -13.98 14.32 6.85
CA LYS A 370 -12.62 14.27 7.37
C LYS A 370 -12.54 13.99 8.88
N GLY A 371 -13.67 13.92 9.59
CA GLY A 371 -13.68 13.81 11.05
C GLY A 371 -13.21 15.07 11.79
N GLU A 372 -13.04 16.21 11.11
CA GLU A 372 -12.79 17.49 11.76
C GLU A 372 -14.05 17.92 12.53
N PHE A 373 -13.87 18.36 13.78
CA PHE A 373 -14.96 18.92 14.59
C PHE A 373 -15.06 20.42 14.35
N ASN A 374 -16.28 20.93 14.16
CA ASN A 374 -16.53 22.36 14.22
C ASN A 374 -17.63 22.67 15.24
N VAL A 375 -17.44 23.73 15.99
CA VAL A 375 -18.42 24.31 16.92
C VAL A 375 -19.10 25.49 16.24
N TRP A 376 -20.40 25.66 16.51
CA TRP A 376 -21.13 26.83 16.06
C TRP A 376 -20.73 28.07 16.87
N ASN A 377 -20.17 29.07 16.21
CA ASN A 377 -19.90 30.36 16.84
C ASN A 377 -21.10 31.29 16.64
N GLU A 378 -21.87 31.55 17.70
CA GLU A 378 -23.06 32.40 17.64
C GLU A 378 -22.73 33.86 17.27
N ARG A 379 -21.59 34.39 17.73
CA ARG A 379 -21.18 35.79 17.50
C ARG A 379 -20.97 36.09 16.02
N PHE A 380 -20.39 35.16 15.28
CA PHE A 380 -20.05 35.33 13.87
C PHE A 380 -20.95 34.52 12.92
N SER A 381 -21.86 33.70 13.45
CA SER A 381 -22.74 32.80 12.67
C SER A 381 -21.96 31.92 11.68
N ILE A 382 -20.82 31.38 12.11
CA ILE A 382 -19.96 30.50 11.32
C ILE A 382 -19.61 29.24 12.11
N TRP A 383 -19.30 28.17 11.37
CA TRP A 383 -18.65 26.99 11.92
C TRP A 383 -17.16 27.29 12.12
N GLN A 384 -16.70 27.22 13.38
CA GLN A 384 -15.32 27.41 13.79
C GLN A 384 -14.71 26.04 14.15
N PRO A 385 -13.46 25.74 13.77
CA PRO A 385 -12.81 24.48 14.16
C PRO A 385 -12.81 24.31 15.69
N ALA A 386 -13.20 23.13 16.17
CA ALA A 386 -13.23 22.86 17.61
C ALA A 386 -11.83 22.49 18.14
N LEU A 387 -11.00 21.85 17.31
CA LEU A 387 -9.66 21.37 17.63
C LEU A 387 -8.65 21.87 16.61
N GLU A 388 -7.38 21.92 17.01
CA GLU A 388 -6.28 22.16 16.09
C GLU A 388 -6.14 21.00 15.08
N ALA A 389 -6.01 21.34 13.80
CA ALA A 389 -5.86 20.33 12.75
C ALA A 389 -4.50 19.66 12.84
N GLU A 390 -4.48 18.39 13.25
CA GLU A 390 -3.27 17.56 13.35
C GLU A 390 -2.74 17.20 11.95
N GLY A 391 -2.07 18.15 11.29
CA GLY A 391 -1.37 17.96 10.02
C GLY A 391 -2.23 17.95 8.74
N ARG A 392 -1.57 18.14 7.59
CA ARG A 392 -2.19 18.22 6.25
C ARG A 392 -2.74 16.89 5.69
N ARG A 393 -2.61 15.78 6.41
CA ARG A 393 -3.01 14.45 5.92
C ARG A 393 -4.45 14.17 6.28
N GLN A 394 -5.22 13.57 5.38
CA GLN A 394 -6.60 13.13 5.63
C GLN A 394 -6.62 12.22 6.87
N ALA A 395 -6.97 12.79 8.02
CA ALA A 395 -7.35 12.04 9.21
C ALA A 395 -8.77 11.51 8.99
N ARG A 396 -9.06 10.31 9.48
CA ARG A 396 -10.40 9.92 9.88
C ARG A 396 -10.43 9.98 11.39
N THR A 397 -11.13 10.98 11.92
CA THR A 397 -11.37 11.07 13.35
C THR A 397 -12.56 10.20 13.72
N TYR A 398 -12.39 9.36 14.73
CA TYR A 398 -13.46 8.61 15.39
C TYR A 398 -13.90 9.38 16.64
N GLY A 399 -15.22 9.47 16.87
CA GLY A 399 -15.84 10.41 17.79
C GLY A 399 -16.78 11.39 17.05
N PRO A 400 -17.44 12.33 17.74
CA PRO A 400 -17.27 12.71 19.14
C PRO A 400 -18.15 11.83 20.02
N LEU A 401 -17.55 11.30 21.08
CA LEU A 401 -18.26 10.58 22.13
C LEU A 401 -18.35 11.46 23.36
N TYR A 402 -19.58 11.78 23.75
CA TYR A 402 -19.83 12.62 24.91
C TYR A 402 -20.01 11.73 26.13
N LEU A 403 -19.08 11.84 27.07
CA LEU A 403 -19.20 11.21 28.38
C LEU A 403 -19.99 12.15 29.30
N ALA A 404 -21.30 11.92 29.39
CA ALA A 404 -22.22 12.74 30.18
C ALA A 404 -21.84 12.91 31.66
N PRO A 405 -21.29 11.90 32.39
CA PRO A 405 -20.91 12.06 33.79
C PRO A 405 -19.76 13.06 34.01
N GLN A 406 -18.87 13.19 33.02
CA GLN A 406 -17.61 13.95 33.11
C GLN A 406 -17.61 15.19 32.20
N GLN A 407 -18.72 15.45 31.50
CA GLN A 407 -18.84 16.48 30.46
C GLN A 407 -17.64 16.51 29.49
N THR A 408 -17.08 15.35 29.13
CA THR A 408 -15.86 15.29 28.32
C THR A 408 -16.15 14.68 26.96
N ILE A 409 -15.68 15.32 25.88
CA ILE A 409 -15.71 14.72 24.54
C ILE A 409 -14.43 13.92 24.34
N VAL A 410 -14.59 12.64 23.99
CA VAL A 410 -13.49 11.77 23.60
C VAL A 410 -13.43 11.67 22.10
N SER A 411 -12.24 11.89 21.53
CA SER A 411 -12.00 11.75 20.10
C SER A 411 -10.63 11.15 19.79
N LYS A 412 -10.50 10.56 18.60
CA LYS A 412 -9.20 10.12 18.10
C LYS A 412 -9.07 10.26 16.59
N SER A 413 -8.05 10.99 16.15
CA SER A 413 -7.60 11.12 14.76
C SER A 413 -6.67 9.96 14.35
N PHE A 414 -6.96 9.35 13.20
CA PHE A 414 -6.05 8.42 12.52
C PHE A 414 -5.83 8.88 11.09
N HIS A 415 -4.58 8.94 10.63
CA HIS A 415 -4.28 9.12 9.21
C HIS A 415 -4.21 7.77 8.51
N ARG A 416 -4.58 7.75 7.24
CA ARG A 416 -4.43 6.55 6.41
C ARG A 416 -3.00 6.46 5.90
N GLY A 417 -2.23 5.52 6.42
CA GLY A 417 -0.92 5.16 5.90
C GLY A 417 -1.02 4.43 4.56
N SER A 418 0.13 4.17 3.93
CA SER A 418 0.20 3.27 2.77
C SER A 418 -0.47 1.93 3.11
N PHE A 419 -1.19 1.33 2.16
CA PHE A 419 -1.90 0.06 2.35
C PHE A 419 -3.12 0.11 3.30
N GLY A 420 -3.65 1.30 3.61
CA GLY A 420 -4.90 1.44 4.34
C GLY A 420 -4.82 1.18 5.85
N ARG A 421 -3.60 1.08 6.39
CA ARG A 421 -3.34 1.00 7.83
C ARG A 421 -3.71 2.33 8.48
N LEU A 422 -4.40 2.28 9.61
CA LEU A 422 -4.60 3.44 10.48
C LEU A 422 -3.28 3.72 11.19
N GLU A 423 -2.68 4.86 10.89
CA GLU A 423 -1.48 5.37 11.55
C GLU A 423 -1.87 6.62 12.33
N THR A 424 -1.31 6.79 13.52
CA THR A 424 -1.56 7.97 14.34
C THR A 424 -0.22 8.47 14.86
N SER A 425 -0.07 9.80 14.97
CA SER A 425 1.16 10.43 15.47
C SER A 425 1.38 10.09 16.94
N ASP A 426 0.29 10.07 17.71
CA ASP A 426 0.27 9.71 19.13
C ASP A 426 -0.74 8.59 19.38
N ARG A 427 -0.47 7.65 20.29
CA ARG A 427 -1.40 6.57 20.67
C ARG A 427 -2.41 6.97 21.74
N LYS A 428 -2.32 8.19 22.25
CA LYS A 428 -3.20 8.70 23.31
C LYS A 428 -4.53 9.20 22.76
N LEU A 429 -5.61 9.00 23.53
CA LEU A 429 -6.93 9.58 23.23
C LEU A 429 -6.89 11.09 23.45
N ALA A 430 -7.59 11.86 22.61
CA ALA A 430 -7.82 13.27 22.86
C ALA A 430 -9.06 13.41 23.76
N LEU A 431 -8.87 14.00 24.94
CA LEU A 431 -9.93 14.32 25.88
C LEU A 431 -10.20 15.82 25.80
N ILE A 432 -11.46 16.20 25.65
CA ILE A 432 -11.86 17.60 25.53
C ILE A 432 -12.85 17.88 26.68
N PRO A 433 -12.38 18.46 27.79
CA PRO A 433 -13.25 18.78 28.91
C PRO A 433 -14.18 19.94 28.54
N LEU A 434 -15.50 19.74 28.62
CA LEU A 434 -16.51 20.78 28.48
C LEU A 434 -16.89 21.27 29.88
N GLY A 435 -16.03 22.07 30.51
CA GLY A 435 -16.27 22.52 31.87
C GLY A 435 -17.34 23.61 31.97
N LYS A 436 -18.44 23.33 32.70
CA LYS A 436 -18.77 24.16 33.88
C LYS A 436 -18.37 23.35 35.10
N THR A 437 -17.26 23.74 35.72
CA THR A 437 -16.71 23.11 36.93
C THR A 437 -17.77 23.07 38.04
N ARG A 438 -17.90 21.90 38.66
CA ARG A 438 -18.69 21.60 39.85
C ARG A 438 -18.40 22.65 40.94
N GLU A 439 -19.45 23.20 41.58
CA GLU A 439 -19.33 24.14 42.71
C GLU A 439 -18.27 23.65 43.72
N GLY A 440 -17.13 24.35 43.78
CA GLY A 440 -16.11 24.10 44.80
C GLY A 440 -14.66 24.39 44.40
N ASP A 441 -14.28 24.25 43.13
CA ASP A 441 -12.90 24.52 42.69
C ASP A 441 -12.88 25.49 41.51
N SER A 442 -12.25 26.64 41.74
CA SER A 442 -12.01 27.70 40.78
C SER A 442 -10.98 27.27 39.74
N ALA A 443 -11.41 26.51 38.74
CA ALA A 443 -10.72 26.36 37.47
C ALA A 443 -11.75 26.56 36.35
N GLU A 444 -11.72 27.74 35.73
CA GLU A 444 -12.47 28.03 34.50
C GLU A 444 -12.13 26.97 33.43
N PRO A 445 -13.07 26.58 32.56
CA PRO A 445 -12.73 25.80 31.38
C PRO A 445 -11.60 26.52 30.64
N GLN A 446 -10.48 25.85 30.38
CA GLN A 446 -9.39 26.36 29.56
C GLN A 446 -9.85 26.49 28.10
N GLN A 447 -10.73 27.45 27.84
CA GLN A 447 -10.74 28.18 26.58
C GLN A 447 -9.34 28.80 26.44
N LEU A 448 -8.81 28.95 25.21
CA LEU A 448 -7.61 29.75 24.99
C LEU A 448 -7.84 31.15 25.59
N ALA A 449 -7.45 31.34 26.85
CA ALA A 449 -7.62 32.57 27.60
C ALA A 449 -6.53 33.54 27.16
N ASP A 450 -6.68 34.08 25.94
CA ASP A 450 -6.25 35.44 25.58
C ASP A 450 -6.63 35.87 24.13
N GLU A 451 -7.05 34.96 23.24
CA GLU A 451 -7.34 35.30 21.83
C GLU A 451 -8.74 34.87 21.38
N SER A 452 -9.78 35.50 21.96
CA SER A 452 -11.10 35.45 21.33
C SER A 452 -11.03 36.14 19.95
N PRO A 453 -11.35 35.44 18.84
CA PRO A 453 -11.17 36.00 17.50
C PRO A 453 -11.99 37.28 17.33
N GLN A 454 -11.38 38.34 16.81
CA GLN A 454 -12.04 39.63 16.62
C GLN A 454 -12.69 39.74 15.24
N THR A 455 -12.23 38.94 14.28
CA THR A 455 -12.71 38.94 12.90
C THR A 455 -13.25 37.58 12.44
N VAL A 456 -14.13 37.59 11.44
CA VAL A 456 -14.67 36.37 10.82
C VAL A 456 -13.56 35.52 10.19
N ALA A 457 -12.50 36.13 9.65
CA ALA A 457 -11.38 35.41 9.04
C ALA A 457 -10.55 34.65 10.09
N GLU A 458 -10.31 35.28 11.23
CA GLU A 458 -9.60 34.71 12.37
C GLU A 458 -10.42 33.59 13.03
N ALA A 459 -11.73 33.82 13.23
CA ALA A 459 -12.65 32.81 13.76
C ALA A 459 -12.80 31.56 12.85
N ARG A 460 -12.34 31.57 11.60
CA ARG A 460 -12.35 30.38 10.73
C ARG A 460 -11.14 29.45 10.96
N ILE A 461 -10.08 29.97 11.58
CA ILE A 461 -8.80 29.26 11.72
C ILE A 461 -8.43 29.01 13.19
N THR A 462 -8.97 29.80 14.12
CA THR A 462 -8.68 29.64 15.55
C THR A 462 -9.49 28.48 16.14
N PRO A 463 -8.88 27.45 16.74
CA PRO A 463 -9.60 26.38 17.42
C PRO A 463 -10.26 26.86 18.73
N VAL A 464 -11.44 26.34 19.06
CA VAL A 464 -12.17 26.73 20.29
C VAL A 464 -11.64 26.03 21.54
N TRP A 465 -11.26 24.75 21.44
CA TRP A 465 -10.85 23.93 22.57
C TRP A 465 -9.43 23.40 22.42
N MET A 466 -8.74 23.26 23.56
CA MET A 466 -7.51 22.49 23.63
C MET A 466 -7.85 21.02 23.92
N SER A 467 -7.18 20.10 23.24
CA SER A 467 -7.27 18.68 23.56
C SER A 467 -6.26 18.31 24.65
N ASP A 468 -6.75 17.80 25.76
CA ASP A 468 -5.92 17.16 26.76
C ASP A 468 -5.49 15.76 26.32
N VAL A 469 -4.33 15.38 26.82
CA VAL A 469 -3.73 14.08 26.57
C VAL A 469 -4.39 13.03 27.46
N GLY A 470 -5.06 12.06 26.83
CA GLY A 470 -5.79 10.98 27.49
C GLY A 470 -5.02 9.67 27.63
N PRO A 471 -5.71 8.58 28.03
CA PRO A 471 -5.12 7.25 28.15
C PRO A 471 -4.62 6.70 26.80
N ASP A 472 -3.58 5.87 26.87
CA ASP A 472 -3.05 5.15 25.70
C ASP A 472 -4.06 4.11 25.16
N LEU A 473 -4.20 4.07 23.83
CA LEU A 473 -4.97 3.04 23.15
C LEU A 473 -4.33 1.65 23.30
N PRO A 474 -5.12 0.57 23.40
CA PRO A 474 -4.59 -0.78 23.52
C PRO A 474 -3.72 -1.18 22.30
N GLN A 475 -2.78 -2.11 22.51
CA GLN A 475 -1.88 -2.55 21.44
C GLN A 475 -2.63 -3.33 20.36
N GLN A 476 -2.17 -3.21 19.11
CA GLN A 476 -2.74 -3.92 17.96
C GLN A 476 -4.23 -3.60 17.71
N LEU A 477 -4.62 -2.35 17.99
CA LEU A 477 -5.93 -1.80 17.66
C LEU A 477 -6.22 -1.96 16.16
N PHE A 478 -7.38 -2.52 15.86
CA PHE A 478 -7.88 -2.69 14.50
C PHE A 478 -9.03 -1.70 14.21
N ASN A 479 -9.93 -1.51 15.18
CA ASN A 479 -11.09 -0.64 15.02
C ASN A 479 -11.59 -0.11 16.37
N ILE A 480 -12.30 1.01 16.36
CA ILE A 480 -12.98 1.59 17.53
C ILE A 480 -14.46 1.74 17.19
N VAL A 481 -15.33 1.31 18.10
CA VAL A 481 -16.79 1.36 17.95
C VAL A 481 -17.42 2.00 19.19
N GLU A 482 -18.46 2.78 18.97
CA GLU A 482 -19.34 3.34 20.01
C GLU A 482 -20.32 2.25 20.47
N PHE A 483 -20.35 1.95 21.78
CA PHE A 483 -21.20 0.91 22.37
C PHE A 483 -21.75 1.38 23.73
N ASP A 484 -23.07 1.54 23.87
CA ASP A 484 -23.78 1.98 25.09
C ASP A 484 -23.06 3.12 25.85
N ASP A 485 -22.89 4.27 25.18
CA ASP A 485 -22.21 5.48 25.69
C ASP A 485 -20.75 5.28 26.12
N SER A 486 -20.14 4.15 25.76
CA SER A 486 -18.74 3.80 26.03
C SER A 486 -17.98 3.52 24.72
N LEU A 487 -16.65 3.55 24.80
CA LEU A 487 -15.76 3.26 23.68
C LEU A 487 -15.30 1.80 23.71
N LEU A 488 -15.64 1.02 22.68
CA LEU A 488 -15.13 -0.34 22.49
C LEU A 488 -13.95 -0.32 21.52
N ALA A 489 -12.76 -0.63 22.02
CA ALA A 489 -11.55 -0.83 21.23
C ALA A 489 -11.41 -2.31 20.84
N ILE A 490 -11.51 -2.59 19.54
CA ILE A 490 -11.35 -3.93 18.95
C ILE A 490 -9.87 -4.11 18.60
N CYS A 491 -9.20 -5.02 19.30
CA CYS A 491 -7.79 -5.31 19.11
C CYS A 491 -7.58 -6.77 18.70
N ARG A 492 -6.46 -7.09 18.04
CA ARG A 492 -6.15 -8.48 17.66
C ARG A 492 -6.08 -9.45 18.85
N GLY A 493 -5.80 -8.93 20.05
CA GLY A 493 -5.69 -9.71 21.29
C GLY A 493 -6.93 -9.67 22.21
N GLY A 494 -8.04 -9.04 21.80
CA GLY A 494 -9.25 -8.96 22.64
C GLY A 494 -10.10 -7.71 22.41
N LEU A 495 -11.22 -7.62 23.13
CA LEU A 495 -12.13 -6.48 23.13
C LEU A 495 -11.93 -5.68 24.40
N TYR A 496 -11.71 -4.37 24.28
CA TYR A 496 -11.45 -3.51 25.42
C TYR A 496 -12.53 -2.42 25.55
N LEU A 497 -13.19 -2.28 26.70
CA LEU A 497 -14.11 -1.17 26.99
C LEU A 497 -13.33 -0.03 27.64
N LEU A 498 -13.62 1.20 27.24
CA LEU A 498 -13.21 2.37 28.00
C LEU A 498 -14.09 2.49 29.25
N ASN A 499 -13.48 2.45 30.43
CA ASN A 499 -14.14 2.68 31.70
C ASN A 499 -14.04 4.18 32.05
N SER A 500 -15.20 4.85 32.15
CA SER A 500 -15.29 6.27 32.49
C SER A 500 -14.67 6.59 33.84
N ASP A 501 -14.89 5.77 34.87
CA ASP A 501 -14.46 6.06 36.24
C ASP A 501 -12.94 6.03 36.40
N LYS A 502 -12.25 5.34 35.48
CA LYS A 502 -10.77 5.28 35.45
C LYS A 502 -10.13 6.42 34.66
N LEU A 503 -10.89 7.22 33.90
CA LEU A 503 -10.34 8.34 33.12
C LEU A 503 -9.78 9.46 34.01
N GLU A 504 -10.51 9.85 35.06
CA GLU A 504 -10.05 10.87 36.02
C GLU A 504 -8.77 10.43 36.75
N LEU A 505 -8.69 9.15 37.11
CA LEU A 505 -7.54 8.57 37.78
C LEU A 505 -6.31 8.58 36.87
N VAL A 506 -6.48 8.32 35.58
CA VAL A 506 -5.41 8.41 34.58
C VAL A 506 -4.96 9.85 34.34
N GLN A 507 -5.91 10.80 34.24
CA GLN A 507 -5.59 12.22 34.10
C GLN A 507 -4.78 12.73 35.31
N ALA A 508 -5.21 12.41 36.53
CA ALA A 508 -4.50 12.79 37.76
C ALA A 508 -3.09 12.17 37.83
N THR A 509 -2.92 10.94 37.35
CA THR A 509 -1.61 10.27 37.31
C THR A 509 -0.67 10.89 36.24
N GLN A 510 -1.22 11.34 35.11
CA GLN A 510 -0.45 11.99 34.04
C GLN A 510 -0.07 13.45 34.35
N GLN A 511 -0.95 14.19 35.04
CA GLN A 511 -0.66 15.55 35.52
C GLN A 511 0.34 15.54 36.69
N GLY A 512 0.43 14.43 37.44
CA GLY A 512 1.40 14.22 38.50
C GLY A 512 1.03 14.95 39.80
N LEU A 513 1.22 14.28 40.95
CA LEU A 513 1.18 14.94 42.25
C LEU A 513 2.47 15.76 42.39
N TRP A 514 2.35 17.09 42.46
CA TRP A 514 3.49 18.01 42.63
C TRP A 514 4.53 17.99 41.48
N GLY A 515 4.09 17.72 40.24
CA GLY A 515 4.99 17.74 39.08
C GLY A 515 5.91 16.52 38.94
N LEU A 516 5.73 15.49 39.77
CA LEU A 516 6.39 14.19 39.64
C LEU A 516 5.46 13.20 38.91
N GLN A 517 5.79 12.89 37.66
CA GLN A 517 5.15 11.80 36.92
C GLN A 517 5.61 10.45 37.50
N LEU A 518 4.66 9.56 37.82
CA LEU A 518 4.93 8.21 38.34
C LEU A 518 4.88 7.19 37.19
N PRO A 519 6.01 6.87 36.51
CA PRO A 519 6.02 6.11 35.26
C PRO A 519 5.61 4.63 35.41
N TRP A 520 5.47 4.12 36.63
CA TRP A 520 5.08 2.73 36.91
C TRP A 520 3.56 2.52 37.03
N LEU A 521 2.77 3.58 37.04
CA LEU A 521 1.31 3.54 37.02
C LEU A 521 0.84 4.13 35.68
N SER A 522 0.72 3.29 34.66
CA SER A 522 -0.12 3.59 33.50
C SER A 522 -1.40 2.77 33.64
N PRO A 523 -2.43 3.23 34.37
CA PRO A 523 -3.72 2.56 34.30
C PRO A 523 -4.19 2.68 32.86
N SER A 524 -4.30 1.57 32.14
CA SER A 524 -5.09 1.60 30.91
C SER A 524 -6.54 1.80 31.35
N ALA A 525 -7.15 2.94 31.01
CA ALA A 525 -8.59 3.16 31.21
C ALA A 525 -9.45 2.13 30.43
N PHE A 526 -8.80 1.40 29.51
CA PHE A 526 -9.35 0.28 28.77
C PHE A 526 -9.30 -1.03 29.57
N GLU A 527 -10.46 -1.62 29.83
CA GLU A 527 -10.65 -2.91 30.48
C GLU A 527 -10.94 -3.99 29.43
N ASN A 528 -10.24 -5.12 29.50
CA ASN A 528 -10.52 -6.24 28.61
C ASN A 528 -11.84 -6.92 29.03
N ILE A 529 -12.81 -6.93 28.11
CA ILE A 529 -14.13 -7.59 28.29
C ILE A 529 -14.17 -8.95 27.59
N ALA A 530 -13.12 -9.34 26.87
CA ALA A 530 -13.07 -10.67 26.29
C ALA A 530 -13.09 -11.70 27.44
N PRO A 531 -13.97 -12.72 27.38
CA PRO A 531 -13.90 -13.82 28.33
C PRO A 531 -12.50 -14.48 28.27
N PRO A 532 -11.97 -14.96 29.40
CA PRO A 532 -10.62 -15.52 29.49
C PRO A 532 -10.39 -16.72 28.58
#